data_AF-A0A369Q4U0-F1
#
_entry.id   AF-A0A369Q4U0-F1
#
_cell.length_a   1.000
_cell.length_b   1.000
_cell.length_c   1.000
_cell.angle_alpha   90.00
_cell.angle_beta   90.00
_cell.angle_gamma   90.00
#
_symmetry.space_group_name_H-M   'P 1'
#
loop_
_entity.id
_entity.type
_entity.pdbx_description
1 polymer ?
#
loop_
_entity_poly.entity_id
_entity_poly.type
_entity_poly.pdbx_seq_one_letter_code
_entity_poly.pdbx_strand_id
1 'polypeptide(L)'
;MTSPTDSALVERKWALGDLVQKKRNSEWRGVVVGFYSTDATPEGYNVESLFERGSCQLWPASALIDWDGQGAPEQLAARIEALETMVRSLTASLDQITGDVANDSYEDLLDEARTLTGETP
;
A
#
# COMPACT_ATOMS: atom_id res chain seq x y z
N MET A 1 -16.87 -48.16 19.31
CA MET A 1 -15.50 -47.71 19.62
C MET A 1 -15.54 -46.20 19.69
N THR A 2 -15.00 -45.64 20.77
CA THR A 2 -15.09 -44.25 21.25
C THR A 2 -15.03 -43.16 20.17
N SER A 3 -16.02 -42.26 20.15
CA SER A 3 -15.76 -40.83 19.90
C SER A 3 -15.28 -40.21 21.23
N PRO A 4 -14.42 -39.18 21.21
CA PRO A 4 -14.91 -37.84 20.95
C PRO A 4 -13.96 -36.99 20.08
N THR A 5 -14.55 -35.98 19.42
CA THR A 5 -14.04 -34.61 19.35
C THR A 5 -12.60 -34.43 19.84
N ASP A 6 -11.65 -34.62 18.94
CA ASP A 6 -10.36 -33.95 19.03
C ASP A 6 -10.20 -33.15 17.73
N SER A 7 -11.14 -32.24 17.50
CA SER A 7 -10.84 -30.98 16.81
C SER A 7 -9.97 -30.18 17.78
N ALA A 8 -8.82 -30.77 18.13
CA ALA A 8 -7.87 -30.24 19.08
C ALA A 8 -7.59 -28.82 18.65
N LEU A 9 -7.48 -27.96 19.66
CA LEU A 9 -6.82 -26.68 19.56
C LEU A 9 -5.36 -26.96 19.11
N VAL A 10 -5.17 -27.27 17.83
CA VAL A 10 -3.86 -27.18 17.21
C VAL A 10 -3.58 -25.68 17.29
N GLU A 11 -2.70 -25.33 18.21
CA GLU A 11 -2.18 -23.99 18.37
C GLU A 11 -1.46 -23.67 17.06
N ARG A 12 -2.21 -23.03 16.16
CA ARG A 12 -1.72 -22.63 14.84
C ARG A 12 -1.06 -21.29 14.99
N LYS A 13 0.12 -21.14 14.39
CA LYS A 13 0.82 -19.85 14.38
C LYS A 13 -0.05 -18.72 13.81
N TRP A 14 -0.86 -19.01 12.79
CA TRP A 14 -1.72 -18.04 12.13
C TRP A 14 -3.19 -18.47 12.11
N ALA A 15 -4.09 -17.50 12.14
CA ALA A 15 -5.53 -17.65 12.00
C ALA A 15 -6.01 -17.31 10.58
N LEU A 16 -7.28 -17.61 10.28
CA LEU A 16 -7.92 -17.13 9.06
C LEU A 16 -7.90 -15.60 9.05
N GLY A 17 -7.49 -15.00 7.93
CA GLY A 17 -7.37 -13.55 7.79
C GLY A 17 -5.95 -13.00 8.03
N ASP A 18 -5.04 -13.78 8.60
CA ASP A 18 -3.66 -13.31 8.83
C ASP A 18 -2.89 -13.15 7.52
N LEU A 19 -2.03 -12.13 7.48
CA LEU A 19 -1.16 -11.83 6.36
C LEU A 19 0.16 -12.59 6.50
N VAL A 20 0.48 -13.36 5.47
CA VAL A 20 1.70 -14.16 5.43
C VAL A 20 2.40 -14.02 4.08
N GLN A 21 3.69 -14.28 4.08
CA GLN A 21 4.48 -14.38 2.86
C GLN A 21 5.40 -15.59 2.89
N LYS A 22 5.75 -16.09 1.70
CA LYS A 22 6.74 -17.15 1.56
C LYS A 22 8.13 -16.64 1.93
N LYS A 23 8.85 -17.43 2.73
CA LYS A 23 10.18 -17.07 3.25
C LYS A 23 11.26 -16.95 2.17
N ARG A 24 11.27 -17.82 1.15
CA ARG A 24 12.31 -17.90 0.10
C ARG A 24 11.80 -18.49 -1.22
N ASN A 25 12.53 -18.23 -2.30
CA ASN A 25 12.47 -18.91 -3.61
C ASN A 25 11.16 -18.76 -4.41
N SER A 26 10.25 -17.86 -4.03
CA SER A 26 9.10 -17.40 -4.84
C SER A 26 8.42 -16.25 -4.11
N GLU A 27 7.73 -15.39 -4.85
CA GLU A 27 6.95 -14.27 -4.31
C GLU A 27 5.48 -14.71 -4.15
N TRP A 28 5.16 -15.32 -3.01
CA TRP A 28 3.76 -15.53 -2.62
C TRP A 28 3.49 -14.71 -1.37
N ARG A 29 2.52 -13.81 -1.44
CA ARG A 29 2.03 -13.04 -0.29
C ARG A 29 0.53 -12.95 -0.35
N GLY A 30 -0.11 -13.12 0.81
CA GLY A 30 -1.53 -13.38 0.81
C GLY A 30 -2.14 -13.48 2.19
N VAL A 31 -3.40 -13.88 2.19
CA VAL A 31 -4.21 -14.05 3.38
C VAL A 31 -4.39 -15.54 3.65
N VAL A 32 -4.29 -15.96 4.90
CA VAL A 32 -4.64 -17.32 5.30
C VAL A 32 -6.14 -17.53 5.14
N VAL A 33 -6.53 -18.48 4.28
CA VAL A 33 -7.94 -18.81 3.95
C VAL A 33 -8.32 -20.26 4.30
N GLY A 34 -7.37 -21.03 4.82
CA GLY A 34 -7.64 -22.40 5.26
C GLY A 34 -6.41 -23.08 5.86
N PHE A 35 -6.61 -24.30 6.34
CA PHE A 35 -5.58 -25.09 7.01
C PHE A 35 -5.57 -26.52 6.44
N TYR A 36 -4.40 -27.16 6.45
CA TYR A 36 -4.26 -28.57 6.14
C TYR A 36 -3.27 -29.25 7.10
N SER A 37 -3.34 -30.57 7.16
CA SER A 37 -2.41 -31.38 7.94
C SER A 37 -2.22 -32.73 7.24
N THR A 38 -0.97 -33.18 7.16
CA THR A 38 -0.57 -34.50 6.67
C THR A 38 0.57 -35.03 7.54
N ASP A 39 0.89 -36.32 7.42
CA ASP A 39 2.02 -36.90 8.17
C ASP A 39 3.36 -36.19 7.90
N ALA A 40 3.58 -35.73 6.66
CA ALA A 40 4.78 -34.99 6.26
C ALA A 40 4.71 -33.48 6.56
N THR A 41 3.52 -32.93 6.79
CA THR A 41 3.29 -31.53 7.12
C THR A 41 2.22 -31.42 8.20
N PRO A 42 2.60 -31.56 9.48
CA PRO A 42 1.64 -31.54 10.58
C PRO A 42 0.87 -30.22 10.68
N GLU A 43 1.50 -29.11 10.25
CA GLU A 43 0.91 -27.77 10.21
C GLU A 43 1.11 -27.13 8.84
N GLY A 44 0.01 -26.90 8.13
CA GLY A 44 -0.01 -26.30 6.81
C GLY A 44 -1.16 -25.32 6.60
N TYR A 45 -0.95 -24.38 5.70
CA TYR A 45 -1.83 -23.24 5.45
C TYR A 45 -2.20 -23.16 3.97
N ASN A 46 -3.47 -22.83 3.71
CA ASN A 46 -3.94 -22.37 2.41
C ASN A 46 -3.91 -20.84 2.40
N VAL A 47 -3.18 -20.27 1.45
CA VAL A 47 -2.95 -18.82 1.36
C VAL A 47 -3.48 -18.32 0.01
N GLU A 48 -4.51 -17.47 0.04
CA GLU A 48 -5.01 -16.75 -1.14
C GLU A 48 -4.09 -15.57 -1.45
N SER A 49 -3.66 -15.45 -2.70
CA SER A 49 -2.81 -14.36 -3.16
C SER A 49 -3.53 -13.01 -3.05
N LEU A 50 -2.83 -12.00 -2.53
CA LEU A 50 -3.30 -10.62 -2.57
C LEU A 50 -3.10 -9.92 -3.92
N PHE A 51 -2.34 -10.52 -4.83
CA PHE A 51 -2.02 -9.97 -6.15
C PHE A 51 -2.80 -10.66 -7.28
N GLU A 52 -3.29 -11.87 -7.02
CA GLU A 52 -4.08 -12.68 -7.96
C GLU A 52 -5.31 -13.22 -7.23
N ARG A 53 -6.39 -12.43 -7.16
CA ARG A 53 -7.60 -12.78 -6.41
C ARG A 53 -8.16 -14.13 -6.86
N GLY A 54 -8.55 -14.97 -5.90
CA GLY A 54 -9.02 -16.33 -6.13
C GLY A 54 -7.91 -17.36 -6.30
N SER A 55 -6.66 -16.96 -6.56
CA SER A 55 -5.53 -17.89 -6.63
C SER A 55 -5.09 -18.29 -5.22
N CYS A 56 -5.18 -19.59 -4.92
CA CYS A 56 -4.83 -20.17 -3.62
C CYS A 56 -3.69 -21.17 -3.76
N GLN A 57 -2.75 -21.17 -2.81
CA GLN A 57 -1.68 -22.17 -2.73
C GLN A 57 -1.49 -22.70 -1.31
N LEU A 58 -1.04 -23.95 -1.21
CA LEU A 58 -0.78 -24.64 0.05
C LEU A 58 0.72 -24.57 0.40
N TRP A 59 1.03 -24.20 1.64
CA TRP A 59 2.40 -24.16 2.14
C TRP A 59 2.51 -24.72 3.57
N PRO A 60 3.60 -25.43 3.91
CA PRO A 60 3.88 -25.79 5.30
C PRO A 60 4.16 -24.51 6.10
N ALA A 61 3.84 -24.52 7.39
CA ALA A 61 4.11 -23.39 8.30
C ALA A 61 5.56 -22.89 8.21
N SER A 62 6.51 -23.83 8.08
CA SER A 62 7.95 -23.55 8.00
C SER A 62 8.38 -22.77 6.75
N ALA A 63 7.54 -22.72 5.71
CA ALA A 63 7.79 -21.96 4.49
C ALA A 63 7.23 -20.53 4.55
N LEU A 64 6.46 -20.19 5.59
CA LEU A 64 5.78 -18.91 5.74
C LEU A 64 6.43 -18.06 6.84
N ILE A 65 6.27 -16.75 6.73
CA ILE A 65 6.59 -15.76 7.76
C ILE A 65 5.49 -14.69 7.78
N ASP A 66 5.43 -13.94 8.88
CA ASP A 66 4.53 -12.80 9.03
C ASP A 66 4.77 -11.78 7.92
N TRP A 67 3.69 -11.21 7.39
CA TRP A 67 3.75 -10.12 6.44
C TRP A 67 2.93 -8.94 6.96
N ASP A 68 3.54 -7.75 7.00
CA ASP A 68 2.91 -6.52 7.47
C ASP A 68 2.00 -5.86 6.41
N GLY A 69 1.82 -6.51 5.25
CA GLY A 69 1.07 -5.98 4.12
C GLY A 69 1.78 -4.82 3.42
N GLN A 70 2.98 -4.43 3.85
CA GLN A 70 3.77 -3.42 3.17
C GLN A 70 4.63 -4.08 2.09
N GLY A 71 4.83 -3.34 0.99
CA GLY A 71 5.84 -3.72 0.01
C GLY A 71 7.21 -3.84 0.68
N ALA A 72 8.13 -4.55 0.02
CA ALA A 72 9.50 -4.65 0.54
C ALA A 72 10.11 -3.26 0.80
N PRO A 73 11.07 -3.10 1.73
CA PRO A 73 11.58 -1.79 2.13
C PRO A 73 12.02 -0.90 0.96
N GLU A 74 12.57 -1.49 -0.11
CA GLU A 74 12.91 -0.80 -1.35
C GLU A 74 11.69 -0.24 -2.09
N GLN A 75 10.57 -0.95 -2.09
CA GLN A 75 9.31 -0.50 -2.69
C GLN A 75 8.69 0.63 -1.87
N LEU A 76 8.80 0.55 -0.53
CA LEU A 76 8.38 1.63 0.35
C LEU A 76 9.23 2.89 0.15
N ALA A 77 10.56 2.73 0.06
CA ALA A 77 11.47 3.83 -0.23
C ALA A 77 11.16 4.49 -1.59
N ALA A 78 10.91 3.69 -2.64
CA ALA A 78 10.51 4.22 -3.95
C ALA A 78 9.17 4.97 -3.90
N ARG A 79 8.18 4.48 -3.13
CA ARG A 79 6.90 5.19 -2.91
C ARG A 79 7.11 6.52 -2.19
N ILE A 80 7.99 6.57 -1.19
CA ILE A 80 8.33 7.80 -0.47
C ILE A 80 8.97 8.81 -1.42
N GLU A 81 9.96 8.40 -2.21
CA GLU A 81 10.63 9.28 -3.19
C GLU A 81 9.65 9.84 -4.24
N ALA A 82 8.74 8.99 -4.74
CA ALA A 82 7.69 9.41 -5.66
C ALA A 82 6.74 10.44 -5.00
N LEU A 83 6.33 10.21 -3.75
CA LEU A 83 5.50 11.15 -2.99
C LEU A 83 6.21 12.48 -2.78
N GLU A 84 7.48 12.47 -2.40
CA GLU A 84 8.28 13.69 -2.24
C GLU A 84 8.37 14.49 -3.55
N THR A 85 8.51 13.80 -4.68
CA THR A 85 8.55 14.44 -6.00
C THR A 85 7.22 15.08 -6.37
N MET A 86 6.10 14.40 -6.10
CA MET A 86 4.76 14.96 -6.30
C MET A 86 4.53 16.17 -5.39
N VAL A 87 4.94 16.10 -4.12
CA VAL A 87 4.83 17.24 -3.19
C VAL A 87 5.65 18.42 -3.69
N ARG A 88 6.90 18.21 -4.11
CA ARG A 88 7.74 19.27 -4.69
C ARG A 88 7.09 19.93 -5.91
N SER A 89 6.51 19.12 -6.80
CA SER A 89 5.80 19.65 -7.97
C SER A 89 4.58 20.48 -7.56
N LEU A 90 3.79 20.00 -6.60
CA LEU A 90 2.60 20.70 -6.14
C LEU A 90 2.96 22.04 -5.48
N THR A 91 4.02 22.08 -4.67
CA THR A 91 4.53 23.32 -4.08
C THR A 91 4.93 24.33 -5.15
N ALA A 92 5.67 23.91 -6.19
CA ALA A 92 6.07 24.80 -7.28
C ALA A 92 4.86 25.37 -8.05
N SER A 93 3.83 24.55 -8.29
CA SER A 93 2.59 25.01 -8.92
C SER A 93 1.83 26.01 -8.06
N LEU A 94 1.79 25.82 -6.73
CA LEU A 94 1.17 26.77 -5.81
C LEU A 94 1.89 28.12 -5.79
N ASP A 95 3.22 28.11 -5.79
CA ASP A 95 4.02 29.34 -5.85
C ASP A 95 3.74 30.12 -7.14
N GLN A 96 3.63 29.43 -8.28
CA GLN A 96 3.28 30.05 -9.55
C GLN A 96 1.89 30.68 -9.54
N ILE A 97 0.87 29.95 -9.09
CA ILE A 97 -0.51 30.46 -8.98
C ILE A 97 -0.56 31.69 -8.07
N THR A 98 0.17 31.66 -6.95
CA THR A 98 0.21 32.78 -6.01
C THR A 98 0.87 34.01 -6.65
N GLY A 99 1.95 33.81 -7.42
CA GLY A 99 2.59 34.87 -8.18
C GLY A 99 1.68 35.48 -9.24
N ASP A 100 0.97 34.64 -10.00
CA ASP A 100 0.05 35.09 -11.06
C ASP A 100 -1.10 35.92 -10.47
N VAL A 101 -1.72 35.46 -9.38
CA VAL A 101 -2.80 36.21 -8.70
C VAL A 101 -2.31 37.56 -8.16
N ALA A 102 -1.10 37.60 -7.61
CA ALA A 102 -0.53 38.85 -7.10
C ALA A 102 -0.22 39.84 -8.25
N ASN A 103 0.23 39.34 -9.39
CA ASN A 103 0.53 40.16 -10.56
C ASN A 103 -0.73 40.72 -11.21
N ASP A 104 -1.77 39.88 -11.40
CA ASP A 104 -3.05 40.31 -11.97
C ASP A 104 -3.67 41.45 -11.12
N SER A 105 -3.64 41.31 -9.79
CA SER A 105 -4.13 42.37 -8.89
C SER A 105 -3.34 43.67 -9.00
N TYR A 106 -2.04 43.63 -9.31
CA TYR A 106 -1.21 44.82 -9.44
C TYR A 106 -1.46 45.53 -10.79
N GLU A 107 -1.54 44.76 -11.87
CA GLU A 107 -1.84 45.30 -13.20
C GLU A 107 -3.24 45.91 -13.27
N ASP A 108 -4.25 45.29 -12.63
CA ASP A 108 -5.61 45.86 -12.52
C ASP A 108 -5.59 47.25 -11.85
N LEU A 109 -4.81 47.42 -10.77
CA LEU A 109 -4.67 48.70 -10.08
C LEU A 109 -3.94 49.75 -10.92
N LEU A 110 -2.93 49.34 -11.69
CA LEU A 110 -2.21 50.23 -12.60
C LEU A 110 -3.09 50.71 -13.75
N ASP A 111 -3.90 49.83 -14.32
CA ASP A 111 -4.84 50.19 -15.38
C ASP A 111 -5.96 51.11 -14.86
N GLU A 112 -6.48 50.87 -13.65
CA GLU A 112 -7.40 51.82 -13.00
C GLU A 112 -6.74 53.19 -12.74
N ALA A 113 -5.47 53.22 -12.32
CA ALA A 113 -4.74 54.48 -12.14
C ALA A 113 -4.52 55.25 -13.45
N ARG A 114 -4.14 54.57 -14.55
CA ARG A 114 -3.96 55.19 -15.88
C ARG A 114 -5.25 55.78 -16.43
N THR A 115 -6.38 55.10 -16.22
CA THR A 115 -7.68 55.61 -16.64
C THR A 115 -8.11 56.85 -15.86
N LEU A 116 -7.76 56.94 -14.57
CA LEU A 116 -8.03 58.11 -13.73
C LEU A 116 -7.13 59.32 -14.05
N THR A 117 -5.88 59.10 -14.47
CA THR A 117 -4.94 60.18 -14.83
C THR A 117 -5.13 60.70 -16.26
N GLY A 118 -5.95 60.02 -17.07
CA GLY A 118 -6.17 60.39 -18.48
C GLY A 118 -4.99 60.03 -19.40
N GLU A 119 -4.06 59.22 -18.92
CA GLU A 119 -2.98 58.64 -19.72
C GLU A 119 -3.54 57.45 -20.51
N THR A 120 -4.10 57.71 -21.70
CA THR A 120 -4.34 56.65 -22.68
C THR A 120 -3.01 56.14 -23.26
N PRO A 121 -2.94 54.86 -23.71
CA PRO A 121 -1.71 54.22 -24.17
C PRO A 121 -0.93 55.01 -25.23
#